data_AF-A0A419F9Y4-F1
#
_entry.id   AF-A0A419F9Y4-F1
#
_cell.length_a   1.000
_cell.length_b   1.000
_cell.length_c   1.000
_cell.angle_alpha   90.00
_cell.angle_beta   90.00
_cell.angle_gamma   90.00
#
_symmetry.space_group_name_H-M   'P 1'
#
loop_
_entity.id
_entity.type
_entity.pdbx_description
1 polymer ?
#
loop_
_entity_poly.entity_id
_entity_poly.type
_entity_poly.pdbx_seq_one_letter_code
_entity_poly.pdbx_strand_id
1 'polypeptide(L)'
;MEKDQVYQLVTDRICNLLEQGVVPWRKPWNGGDSVPQNLISRKPYRGINVFLLSTLSYESPYFLTFKQAKELGGFVKAGEKACPVVFWKWLEKRDPEGEEINEQGERVSRIPLLRYY
;
A
#
# COMPACT_ATOMS: atom_id res chain seq x y z
N MET A 1 3.88 -13.80 9.80
CA MET A 1 4.81 -13.27 8.78
C MET A 1 5.65 -12.21 9.42
N GLU A 2 6.95 -12.35 9.26
CA GLU A 2 7.99 -11.53 9.89
C GLU A 2 8.01 -10.13 9.28
N LYS A 3 8.34 -9.10 10.07
CA LYS A 3 8.27 -7.69 9.66
C LYS A 3 9.09 -7.42 8.39
N ASP A 4 10.20 -8.13 8.24
CA ASP A 4 11.15 -7.95 7.15
C ASP A 4 10.59 -8.41 5.80
N GLN A 5 9.64 -9.35 5.80
CA GLN A 5 9.04 -9.87 4.56
C GLN A 5 8.25 -8.81 3.80
N VAL A 6 7.62 -7.85 4.50
CA VAL A 6 6.84 -6.77 3.85
C VAL A 6 7.78 -5.83 3.11
N TYR A 7 8.84 -5.37 3.79
CA TYR A 7 9.84 -4.48 3.21
C TYR A 7 10.58 -5.16 2.06
N GLN A 8 10.93 -6.44 2.24
CA GLN A 8 11.60 -7.22 1.21
C GLN A 8 10.73 -7.40 -0.03
N LEU A 9 9.44 -7.75 0.12
CA LEU A 9 8.54 -7.91 -1.04
C LEU A 9 8.40 -6.62 -1.86
N VAL A 10 8.26 -5.47 -1.18
CA VAL A 10 8.19 -4.17 -1.86
C VAL A 10 9.51 -3.89 -2.59
N THR A 11 10.64 -4.15 -1.93
CA THR A 11 11.97 -3.97 -2.50
C THR A 11 12.18 -4.85 -3.72
N ASP A 12 11.93 -6.16 -3.61
CA ASP A 12 12.07 -7.13 -4.70
C ASP A 12 11.23 -6.73 -5.90
N ARG A 13 10.00 -6.25 -5.67
CA ARG A 13 9.14 -5.79 -6.76
C ARG A 13 9.71 -4.56 -7.46
N ILE A 14 10.28 -3.61 -6.71
CA ILE A 14 10.96 -2.44 -7.29
C ILE A 14 12.18 -2.88 -8.10
N CYS A 15 13.02 -3.76 -7.55
CA CYS A 15 14.19 -4.30 -8.22
C CYS A 15 13.81 -5.01 -9.53
N ASN A 16 12.82 -5.90 -9.50
CA ASN A 16 12.33 -6.61 -10.69
C ASN A 16 11.87 -5.64 -11.80
N LEU A 17 11.19 -4.55 -11.44
CA LEU A 17 10.77 -3.55 -12.42
C LEU A 17 11.97 -2.79 -13.01
N LEU A 18 12.96 -2.46 -12.18
CA LEU A 18 14.20 -1.81 -12.64
C LEU A 18 15.00 -2.72 -13.59
N GLU A 19 15.09 -4.01 -13.29
CA GLU A 19 15.74 -5.01 -14.15
C GLU A 19 15.07 -5.13 -15.52
N GLN A 20 13.75 -4.93 -15.59
CA GLN A 20 12.99 -4.86 -16.83
C GLN A 20 13.16 -3.51 -17.57
N GLY A 21 14.03 -2.63 -17.10
CA GLY A 21 14.28 -1.30 -17.67
C GLY A 21 13.19 -0.28 -17.36
N VAL A 22 12.22 -0.62 -16.51
CA VAL A 22 11.14 0.30 -16.12
C VAL A 22 11.58 1.08 -14.90
N VAL A 23 11.91 2.36 -15.08
CA VAL A 23 12.21 3.24 -13.94
C VAL A 23 10.90 3.67 -13.29
N PRO A 24 10.55 3.12 -12.12
CA PRO A 24 9.16 3.10 -11.72
C PRO A 24 8.61 4.45 -11.23
N TRP A 25 9.49 5.32 -10.71
CA TRP A 25 9.21 6.72 -10.35
C TRP A 25 9.38 7.71 -11.51
N ARG A 26 9.95 7.28 -12.65
CA ARG A 26 10.04 8.09 -13.87
C ARG A 26 8.98 7.74 -14.91
N LYS A 27 8.15 6.73 -14.66
CA LYS A 27 7.04 6.37 -15.54
C LYS A 27 6.04 7.55 -15.49
N PRO A 28 5.90 8.35 -16.55
CA PRO A 28 4.96 9.45 -16.60
C PRO A 28 3.61 8.81 -16.91
N TRP A 29 2.91 8.33 -15.89
CA TRP A 29 1.63 7.62 -16.00
C TRP A 29 0.82 8.20 -17.17
N ASN A 30 0.75 7.43 -18.26
CA ASN A 30 0.31 7.93 -19.56
C ASN A 30 -1.12 8.48 -19.43
N GLY A 31 -1.28 9.79 -19.66
CA GLY A 31 -2.43 10.33 -20.39
C GLY A 31 -3.81 10.29 -19.74
N GLY A 32 -3.93 10.31 -18.42
CA GLY A 32 -5.21 10.58 -17.76
C GLY A 32 -5.00 10.99 -16.31
N ASP A 33 -5.70 12.02 -15.86
CA ASP A 33 -5.69 12.58 -14.49
C ASP A 33 -6.12 11.59 -13.38
N SER A 34 -6.10 10.29 -13.62
CA SER A 34 -6.68 9.29 -12.74
C SER A 34 -5.62 8.60 -11.87
N VAL A 35 -5.35 9.20 -10.72
CA VAL A 35 -4.59 8.57 -9.63
C VAL A 35 -5.34 7.32 -9.15
N PRO A 36 -4.65 6.18 -8.93
CA PRO A 36 -5.28 5.00 -8.32
C PRO A 36 -6.07 5.37 -7.08
N GLN A 37 -7.33 4.93 -7.03
CA GLN A 37 -8.22 5.23 -5.91
C GLN A 37 -9.13 4.06 -5.60
N ASN A 38 -9.57 3.98 -4.34
CA ASN A 38 -10.51 2.95 -3.94
C ASN A 38 -11.91 3.27 -4.51
N LEU A 39 -12.57 2.30 -5.13
CA LEU A 39 -13.87 2.53 -5.80
C LEU A 39 -14.97 2.97 -4.83
N ILE A 40 -14.99 2.41 -3.62
CA ILE A 40 -16.04 2.68 -2.63
C ILE A 40 -15.81 4.04 -1.97
N SER A 41 -14.64 4.23 -1.37
CA SER A 41 -14.36 5.46 -0.61
C SER A 41 -14.01 6.65 -1.49
N ARG A 42 -13.71 6.44 -2.78
CA ARG A 42 -13.21 7.45 -3.73
C ARG A 42 -11.96 8.19 -3.25
N LYS A 43 -11.25 7.62 -2.27
CA LYS A 43 -10.01 8.19 -1.75
C LYS A 43 -8.84 7.74 -2.63
N PRO A 44 -8.00 8.68 -3.11
CA PRO A 44 -6.78 8.33 -3.82
C PRO A 44 -5.80 7.64 -2.87
N TYR A 45 -5.14 6.60 -3.39
CA TYR A 45 -4.00 5.99 -2.70
C TYR A 45 -2.85 7.00 -2.58
N ARG A 46 -1.96 6.78 -1.63
CA ARG A 46 -0.84 7.69 -1.31
C ARG A 46 0.47 6.94 -1.21
N GLY A 47 1.58 7.67 -1.39
CA GLY A 47 2.93 7.14 -1.26
C GLY A 47 3.19 5.98 -2.23
N ILE A 48 3.86 4.94 -1.73
CA ILE A 48 4.28 3.79 -2.53
C ILE A 48 3.11 3.01 -3.17
N ASN A 49 1.89 3.13 -2.65
CA ASN A 49 0.73 2.46 -3.24
C ASN A 49 0.32 3.03 -4.59
N VAL A 50 0.46 4.36 -4.78
CA VAL A 50 0.25 4.98 -6.10
C VAL A 50 1.18 4.32 -7.10
N PHE A 51 2.44 4.19 -6.69
CA PHE A 51 3.46 3.56 -7.48
C PHE A 51 3.11 2.10 -7.83
N LEU A 52 2.85 1.27 -6.81
CA LEU A 52 2.57 -0.17 -6.98
C LEU A 52 1.36 -0.43 -7.87
N LEU A 53 0.26 0.30 -7.66
CA LEU A 53 -0.99 0.08 -8.38
C LEU A 53 -0.92 0.54 -9.82
N SER A 54 -0.28 1.67 -10.08
CA SER A 54 -0.16 2.19 -11.44
C SER A 54 0.79 1.36 -12.32
N THR A 55 1.61 0.48 -11.74
CA THR A 55 2.41 -0.48 -12.54
C THR A 55 1.56 -1.55 -13.23
N LEU A 56 0.35 -1.81 -12.75
CA LEU A 56 -0.53 -2.85 -13.27
C LEU A 56 -1.13 -2.51 -14.65
N SER A 57 -1.02 -1.25 -15.09
CA SER A 57 -1.40 -0.79 -16.44
C SER A 57 -2.85 -1.10 -16.84
N TYR A 58 -3.77 -1.08 -15.88
CA TYR A 58 -5.22 -1.15 -16.14
C TYR A 58 -5.76 0.21 -16.60
N GLU A 59 -6.78 0.21 -17.46
CA GLU A 59 -7.44 1.44 -17.95
C GLU A 59 -8.23 2.16 -16.84
N SER A 60 -8.83 1.40 -15.92
CA SER A 60 -9.60 1.94 -14.80
C SER A 60 -8.68 2.28 -13.62
N PRO A 61 -8.81 3.47 -13.01
CA PRO A 61 -8.06 3.84 -11.80
C PRO A 61 -8.62 3.22 -10.52
N TYR A 62 -9.71 2.46 -10.61
CA TYR A 62 -10.47 2.01 -9.45
C TYR A 62 -10.01 0.64 -8.98
N PHE A 63 -9.67 0.56 -7.70
CA PHE A 63 -9.28 -0.68 -7.04
C PHE A 63 -10.26 -1.04 -5.91
N LEU A 64 -10.42 -2.33 -5.68
CA LEU A 64 -11.28 -2.93 -4.67
C LEU A 64 -10.53 -4.05 -3.95
N THR A 65 -10.85 -4.25 -2.67
CA THR A 65 -10.51 -5.52 -2.02
C THR A 65 -11.49 -6.62 -2.46
N PHE A 66 -11.10 -7.88 -2.32
CA PHE A 66 -11.97 -9.01 -2.63
C PHE A 66 -13.31 -8.94 -1.86
N LYS A 67 -13.25 -8.55 -0.57
CA LYS A 67 -14.44 -8.40 0.27
C LYS A 67 -15.35 -7.30 -0.27
N GLN A 68 -14.79 -6.15 -0.64
CA GLN A 68 -15.56 -5.05 -1.21
C GLN A 68 -16.23 -5.42 -2.54
N ALA A 69 -15.52 -6.14 -3.41
CA ALA A 69 -16.09 -6.64 -4.66
C ALA A 69 -17.30 -7.56 -4.40
N LYS A 70 -17.17 -8.48 -3.44
CA LYS A 70 -18.25 -9.40 -3.05
C LYS A 70 -19.44 -8.65 -2.42
N GLU A 71 -19.20 -7.67 -1.57
CA GLU A 71 -20.25 -6.83 -0.96
C GLU A 71 -21.04 -6.04 -2.01
N LEU A 72 -20.41 -5.67 -3.13
CA LEU A 72 -21.07 -5.04 -4.29
C LEU A 72 -21.75 -6.04 -5.23
N GLY A 73 -21.76 -7.34 -4.91
CA GLY A 73 -22.30 -8.40 -5.76
C GLY A 73 -21.41 -8.77 -6.97
N GLY A 74 -20.18 -8.27 -7.01
CA GLY A 74 -19.20 -8.56 -8.04
C GLY A 74 -18.37 -9.81 -7.75
N PHE A 75 -17.77 -10.36 -8.80
CA PHE A 75 -16.87 -11.52 -8.72
C PHE A 75 -15.53 -11.18 -9.37
N VAL A 76 -14.44 -11.65 -8.76
CA VAL A 76 -13.10 -11.57 -9.35
C VAL A 76 -12.98 -12.68 -10.40
N LYS A 77 -12.50 -12.33 -11.60
CA LYS A 77 -12.30 -13.30 -12.68
C LYS A 77 -11.28 -14.35 -12.27
N ALA A 78 -11.51 -15.60 -12.68
CA ALA A 78 -10.57 -16.69 -12.43
C ALA A 78 -9.21 -16.39 -13.09
N GLY A 79 -8.13 -16.60 -12.34
CA GLY A 79 -6.75 -16.34 -12.80
C GLY A 79 -6.20 -14.95 -12.43
N GLU A 80 -7.04 -14.02 -11.99
CA GLU A 80 -6.58 -12.71 -11.51
C GLU A 80 -5.79 -12.83 -10.20
N LYS A 81 -4.75 -11.99 -10.06
CA LYS A 81 -3.88 -11.96 -8.88
C LYS A 81 -4.07 -10.67 -8.11
N ALA A 82 -4.12 -10.77 -6.78
CA ALA A 82 -4.17 -9.59 -5.93
C ALA A 82 -2.86 -8.80 -6.01
N CYS A 83 -2.97 -7.46 -5.95
CA CYS A 83 -1.82 -6.58 -5.78
C CYS A 83 -1.73 -6.14 -4.31
N PRO A 84 -0.60 -6.37 -3.63
CA PRO A 84 -0.41 -5.89 -2.26
C PRO A 84 -0.46 -4.37 -2.18
N VAL A 85 -1.17 -3.85 -1.19
CA VAL A 85 -1.26 -2.43 -0.84
C VAL A 85 -0.83 -2.30 0.63
N VAL A 86 0.03 -1.33 0.92
CA VAL A 86 0.62 -1.16 2.25
C VAL A 86 0.04 0.02 3.02
N PHE A 87 0.06 -0.05 4.34
CA PHE A 87 -0.25 1.08 5.21
C PHE A 87 0.68 1.11 6.42
N TRP A 88 0.88 2.30 6.98
CA TRP A 88 1.66 2.49 8.19
C TRP A 88 0.76 2.31 9.41
N LYS A 89 1.15 1.38 10.28
CA LYS A 89 0.61 1.25 11.63
C LYS A 89 1.66 1.79 12.60
N TRP A 90 1.33 2.86 13.31
CA TRP A 90 2.18 3.36 14.39
C TRP A 90 2.00 2.46 15.62
N LEU A 91 3.11 1.94 16.12
CA LEU A 91 3.15 1.16 17.36
C LEU A 91 3.68 2.03 18.47
N GLU A 92 3.02 1.98 19.62
CA GLU A 92 3.52 2.60 20.84
C GLU A 92 4.30 1.55 21.62
N LYS A 93 5.52 1.91 22.00
CA LYS A 93 6.36 1.11 22.88
C LYS A 93 6.69 1.94 24.10
N ARG A 94 6.46 1.39 25.30
CA ARG A 94 6.89 2.04 26.54
C ARG A 94 8.40 2.30 26.49
N ASP A 95 8.76 3.54 26.71
CA ASP A 95 10.13 4.02 26.62
C ASP A 95 10.33 5.12 27.69
N PRO A 96 11.14 4.89 28.73
CA PRO A 96 11.39 5.89 29.78
C PRO A 96 11.96 7.21 29.25
N GLU A 97 12.63 7.17 28.10
CA GLU A 97 13.22 8.33 27.41
C GLU A 97 12.32 8.87 26.29
N GLY A 98 11.15 8.25 26.07
CA GLY A 98 10.20 8.65 25.04
C GLY A 98 9.69 10.07 25.23
N GLU A 99 9.56 10.81 24.13
CA GLU A 99 9.11 12.21 24.11
C GLU A 99 7.58 12.35 24.20
N GLU A 100 6.84 11.29 23.88
CA GLU A 100 5.38 11.29 23.87
C GLU A 100 4.80 10.59 25.11
N ILE A 101 3.67 11.08 25.61
CA ILE A 101 2.93 10.48 26.72
C ILE A 101 1.63 9.89 26.17
N ASN A 102 1.37 8.60 26.43
CA ASN A 102 0.13 7.96 26.01
C ASN A 102 -1.06 8.32 26.93
N GLU A 103 -2.26 7.88 26.57
CA GLU A 103 -3.49 8.13 27.36
C GLU A 103 -3.43 7.58 28.81
N GLN A 104 -2.49 6.68 29.11
CA GLN A 104 -2.27 6.06 30.42
C GLN A 104 -1.19 6.79 31.25
N GLY A 105 -0.63 7.89 30.74
CA GLY A 105 0.40 8.68 31.44
C GLY A 105 1.81 8.10 31.33
N GLU A 106 2.03 7.13 30.45
CA GLU A 106 3.34 6.48 30.26
C GLU A 106 4.11 7.15 29.13
N ARG A 107 5.42 7.32 29.31
CA ARG A 107 6.30 7.73 28.20
C ARG A 107 6.42 6.61 27.18
N VAL A 108 6.19 6.95 25.93
CA VAL A 108 6.19 6.03 24.80
C VAL A 108 6.98 6.59 23.63
N SER A 109 7.58 5.68 22.86
CA SER A 109 8.18 5.96 21.57
C SER A 109 7.29 5.37 20.48
N ARG A 110 6.96 6.17 19.45
CA ARG A 110 6.16 5.74 18.30
C ARG A 110 7.05 5.16 17.20
N ILE A 111 6.82 3.89 16.89
CA ILE A 111 7.59 3.15 15.89
C ILE A 111 6.68 2.90 14.67
N PRO A 112 7.02 3.40 13.47
CA PRO A 112 6.26 3.09 12.26
C PRO A 112 6.43 1.61 11.89
N LEU A 113 5.33 0.92 11.65
CA LEU A 113 5.31 -0.45 11.13
C LEU A 113 4.51 -0.53 9.84
N LEU A 114 5.16 -0.92 8.75
CA LEU A 114 4.48 -1.18 7.48
C LEU A 114 3.70 -2.51 7.52
N ARG A 115 2.46 -2.50 7.05
CA ARG A 115 1.56 -3.67 6.96
C ARG A 115 0.80 -3.71 5.65
N TYR A 116 0.28 -4.88 5.27
CA TYR A 116 -0.64 -5.05 4.13
C TYR A 116 -2.11 -4.89 4.54
N TYR A 117 -2.91 -4.39 3.61
CA TYR A 117 -4.38 -4.42 3.67
C TYR A 117 -4.95 -5.84 3.54
#